data_AF-A0A2S4PL47-F1
#
_entry.id   AF-A0A2S4PL47-F1
#
_cell.length_a   1.000
_cell.length_b   1.000
_cell.length_c   1.000
_cell.angle_alpha   90.00
_cell.angle_beta   90.00
_cell.angle_gamma   90.00
#
_symmetry.space_group_name_H-M   'P 1'
#
loop_
_entity.id
_entity.type
_entity.pdbx_description
1 polymer ?
#
loop_
_entity_poly.entity_id
_entity_poly.type
_entity_poly.pdbx_seq_one_letter_code
_entity_poly.pdbx_strand_id
1 'polypeptide(L)' 'GDHHIEAVWDSMKDYIQSNYPSRGGGKKRCQVKLRVVMKEVWDSVPFEYFVKPIETMPARCQAVLAADGRPTKY' A
#
# COMPACT_ATOMS: atom_id res chain seq x y z
N GLY A 1 12.63 2.45 3.59
CA GLY A 1 12.15 1.31 4.39
C GLY A 1 10.76 1.07 3.91
N ASP A 2 10.60 0.11 3.02
CA ASP A 2 9.33 -0.20 2.35
C ASP A 2 8.38 -0.77 3.39
N HIS A 3 7.57 0.05 4.06
CA HIS A 3 6.56 -0.55 4.91
C HIS A 3 5.62 -1.33 4.00
N HIS A 4 5.40 -2.59 4.35
CA HIS A 4 4.70 -3.51 3.47
C HIS A 4 3.27 -3.09 3.12
N ILE A 5 2.66 -2.29 4.00
CA ILE A 5 1.38 -1.65 3.74
C ILE A 5 1.49 -0.47 2.77
N GLU A 6 2.63 0.23 2.68
CA GLU A 6 2.88 1.32 1.73
C GLU A 6 2.82 0.80 0.29
N ALA A 7 3.37 -0.38 0.00
CA ALA A 7 3.28 -1.00 -1.32
C ALA A 7 1.81 -1.28 -1.73
N VAL A 8 0.98 -1.71 -0.77
CA VAL A 8 -0.46 -1.87 -1.00
C VAL A 8 -1.11 -0.50 -1.23
N TRP A 9 -0.78 0.51 -0.42
CA TRP A 9 -1.27 1.88 -0.62
C TRP A 9 -0.88 2.48 -1.97
N ASP A 10 0.35 2.22 -2.44
CA ASP A 10 0.83 2.65 -3.76
C ASP A 10 0.02 2.00 -4.88
N SER A 11 -0.16 0.68 -4.83
CA SER A 11 -1.01 -0.04 -5.79
C SER A 11 -2.45 0.49 -5.80
N MET A 12 -3.01 0.81 -4.63
CA MET A 12 -4.37 1.35 -4.54
C MET A 12 -4.46 2.78 -5.11
N LYS A 13 -3.43 3.60 -4.88
CA LYS A 13 -3.35 4.96 -5.47
C LYS A 13 -3.26 4.90 -6.98
N ASP A 14 -2.43 4.01 -7.53
CA ASP A 14 -2.26 3.82 -8.97
C ASP A 14 -3.58 3.41 -9.65
N TYR A 15 -4.31 2.45 -9.06
CA TYR A 15 -5.63 2.05 -9.56
C TYR A 15 -6.62 3.22 -9.57
N ILE A 16 -6.69 3.99 -8.49
CA ILE A 16 -7.61 5.12 -8.38
C ILE A 16 -7.24 6.22 -9.38
N GLN A 17 -5.95 6.50 -9.59
CA GLN A 17 -5.49 7.48 -10.57
C GLN A 17 -5.79 7.04 -12.00
N SER A 18 -5.58 5.75 -12.32
CA SER A 18 -5.85 5.18 -13.63
C SER A 18 -7.36 5.18 -13.98
N ASN A 19 -8.21 4.82 -13.02
CA ASN A 19 -9.66 4.69 -13.25
C ASN A 19 -10.46 5.99 -13.02
N TYR A 20 -9.88 6.99 -12.33
CA TYR A 20 -10.53 8.27 -12.05
C TYR A 20 -9.61 9.48 -12.33
N PRO A 21 -9.13 9.67 -13.57
CA PRO A 21 -8.11 10.66 -13.91
C PRO A 21 -8.56 12.13 -13.73
N SER A 22 -9.88 12.39 -13.69
CA SER A 22 -10.47 13.73 -13.52
C SER A 22 -10.70 14.15 -12.04
N ARG A 23 -10.10 13.46 -11.07
CA ARG A 23 -10.13 13.83 -9.63
C ARG A 23 -9.14 14.95 -9.29
N GLY A 24 -9.19 16.05 -10.05
CA GLY A 24 -8.61 17.33 -9.64
C GLY A 24 -9.32 17.86 -8.37
N GLY A 25 -8.53 18.44 -7.47
CA GLY A 25 -8.91 18.83 -6.12
C GLY A 25 -10.24 19.59 -6.01
N GLY A 26 -11.19 19.03 -5.26
CA GLY A 26 -12.47 19.67 -4.98
C GLY A 26 -13.12 19.09 -3.73
N LYS A 27 -13.41 19.97 -2.76
CA LYS A 27 -13.96 19.71 -1.42
C LYS A 27 -15.05 18.64 -1.40
N LYS A 28 -14.92 17.72 -0.43
CA LYS A 28 -15.98 16.82 0.10
C LYS A 28 -16.77 16.04 -0.97
N ARG A 29 -16.11 15.14 -1.70
CA ARG A 29 -16.83 14.10 -2.45
C ARG A 29 -17.28 12.99 -1.49
N CYS A 30 -18.58 12.70 -1.49
CA CYS A 30 -19.30 11.74 -0.61
C CYS A 30 -18.41 10.59 -0.11
N GLN A 31 -18.18 10.52 1.20
CA GLN A 31 -17.45 9.43 1.86
C GLN A 31 -17.98 8.04 1.46
N VAL A 32 -19.29 7.93 1.19
CA VAL A 32 -19.94 6.69 0.74
C VAL A 32 -19.37 6.20 -0.60
N LYS A 33 -19.20 7.09 -1.58
CA LYS A 33 -18.61 6.73 -2.88
C LYS A 33 -17.12 6.39 -2.76
N LEU A 34 -16.40 7.07 -1.87
CA LEU A 34 -14.99 6.75 -1.61
C LEU A 34 -14.84 5.37 -0.95
N ARG A 35 -15.69 5.03 0.03
CA ARG A 35 -15.67 3.71 0.69
C ARG A 35 -15.93 2.56 -0.27
N VAL A 36 -16.89 2.71 -1.19
CA VAL A 36 -17.20 1.68 -2.19
C VAL A 36 -16.00 1.46 -3.11
N VAL A 37 -15.43 2.54 -3.66
CA VAL A 37 -14.23 2.47 -4.51
C VAL A 37 -13.07 1.86 -3.74
N MET A 38 -12.80 2.30 -2.50
CA MET A 38 -11.72 1.74 -1.69
C MET A 38 -11.87 0.24 -1.46
N LYS A 39 -13.09 -0.22 -1.23
CA LYS A 39 -13.39 -1.64 -1.02
C LYS A 39 -13.16 -2.43 -2.31
N GLU A 40 -13.66 -1.94 -3.44
CA GLU A 40 -13.46 -2.57 -4.74
C GLU A 40 -11.97 -2.68 -5.10
N VAL A 41 -11.20 -1.61 -4.88
CA VAL A 41 -9.74 -1.65 -5.08
C VAL A 41 -9.11 -2.67 -4.13
N TRP A 42 -9.47 -2.65 -2.85
CA TRP A 42 -8.94 -3.58 -1.86
C TRP A 42 -9.21 -5.05 -2.22
N ASP A 43 -10.43 -5.35 -2.66
CA ASP A 43 -10.85 -6.69 -3.07
C ASP A 43 -10.17 -7.15 -4.38
N SER A 44 -9.63 -6.21 -5.18
CA SER A 44 -8.85 -6.51 -6.39
C SER A 44 -7.35 -6.74 -6.16
N VAL A 45 -6.83 -6.43 -4.96
CA VAL A 45 -5.40 -6.62 -4.66
C VAL A 45 -5.12 -8.13 -4.57
N PRO A 46 -4.18 -8.67 -5.37
CA PRO A 46 -3.84 -10.09 -5.32
C PRO A 46 -3.32 -10.49 -3.93
N PHE A 47 -3.66 -11.71 -3.48
CA PHE A 47 -3.29 -12.17 -2.15
C PHE A 47 -1.78 -12.16 -1.90
N GLU A 48 -0.99 -12.38 -2.96
CA GLU A 48 0.47 -12.36 -2.95
C GLU A 48 1.06 -11.01 -2.51
N TYR A 49 0.33 -9.91 -2.74
CA TYR A 49 0.73 -8.58 -2.24
C TYR A 49 0.66 -8.48 -0.72
N PHE A 50 -0.11 -9.32 -0.04
CA PHE A 50 -0.18 -9.39 1.42
C PHE A 50 0.76 -10.44 2.01
N VAL A 51 1.01 -11.54 1.29
CA VAL A 51 1.84 -12.66 1.79
C VAL A 51 3.33 -12.38 1.66
N LYS A 52 3.80 -11.99 0.47
CA LYS A 52 5.22 -11.69 0.21
C LYS A 52 5.82 -10.76 1.26
N PRO A 53 5.15 -9.66 1.66
CA PRO A 53 5.68 -8.84 2.72
C PRO A 53 5.84 -9.56 4.07
N ILE A 54 4.85 -10.34 4.49
CA ILE A 54 4.92 -11.13 5.74
C ILE A 54 6.09 -12.11 5.69
N GLU A 55 6.27 -12.80 4.56
CA GLU A 55 7.38 -13.73 4.34
C GLU A 55 8.75 -13.04 4.43
N THR A 56 8.86 -11.78 4.01
CA THR A 56 10.11 -11.03 4.09
C THR A 56 10.39 -10.42 5.47
N MET A 57 9.41 -10.37 6.38
CA MET A 57 9.58 -9.73 7.70
C MET A 57 10.76 -10.27 8.52
N PRO A 58 11.00 -11.60 8.61
CA PRO A 58 12.17 -12.12 9.30
C PRO A 58 13.49 -11.56 8.75
N ALA A 59 13.63 -11.45 7.41
CA ALA A 59 14.82 -10.92 6.77
C ALA A 59 15.02 -9.43 7.06
N ARG A 60 13.93 -8.65 7.15
CA ARG A 60 13.98 -7.23 7.51
C ARG A 60 14.42 -7.02 8.95
N CYS A 61 13.85 -7.78 9.88
CA CYS A 61 14.26 -7.73 11.28
C CYS A 61 15.74 -8.07 11.44
N GLN A 62 16.23 -9.11 10.75
CA GLN A 62 17.66 -9.46 10.74
C GLN A 62 18.53 -8.35 10.15
N ALA A 63 18.10 -7.70 9.07
CA ALA A 63 18.82 -6.58 8.48
C ALA A 63 18.92 -5.38 9.45
N VAL A 64 17.85 -5.08 10.18
CA VAL A 64 17.83 -3.98 11.16
C VAL A 64 18.72 -4.31 12.36
N LEU A 65 18.71 -5.56 12.84
CA LEU A 65 19.61 -6.02 13.89
C LEU A 65 21.07 -5.92 13.44
N ALA A 66 21.40 -6.38 12.24
CA ALA A 66 22.74 -6.29 11.67
C ALA A 66 23.20 -4.84 11.42
N ALA A 67 22.27 -3.89 11.30
CA ALA A 67 22.55 -2.48 11.11
C ALA A 67 22.53 -1.68 12.43
N ASP A 68 22.51 -2.33 13.60
CA ASP A 68 22.37 -1.69 14.92
C ASP A 68 21.17 -0.72 14.97
N GLY A 69 20.05 -1.11 14.38
CA GLY A 69 18.83 -0.31 14.34
C GLY A 69 18.79 0.77 13.25
N ARG A 70 19.82 0.88 12.39
CA ARG A 70 19.86 1.87 11.31
C ARG A 70 18.96 1.47 10.12
N PRO A 71 18.55 2.44 9.27
CA PRO A 71 17.77 2.15 8.07
C PRO A 71 18.46 1.13 7.16
N THR A 72 17.66 0.23 6.59
CA THR A 72 18.14 -0.82 5.67
C THR A 72 17.51 -0.65 4.30
N LYS A 73 17.99 -1.43 3.31
CA LYS A 73 17.37 -1.50 1.98
C LYS A 73 15.93 -2.05 1.99
N TYR A 74 15.56 -2.71 3.09
CA TYR A 74 14.20 -3.14 3.33
C TYR A 74 13.40 -2.05 4.02
#